data_AF-A0A660Z5G7-F1
#
_entry.id   AF-A0A660Z5G7-F1
#
_cell.length_a   1.000
_cell.length_b   1.000
_cell.length_c   1.000
_cell.angle_alpha   90.00
_cell.angle_beta   90.00
_cell.angle_gamma   90.00
#
_symmetry.space_group_name_H-M   'P 1'
#
loop_
_entity.id
_entity.type
_entity.pdbx_description
1 polymer ?
#
loop_
_entity_poly.entity_id
_entity_poly.type
_entity_poly.pdbx_seq_one_letter_code
_entity_poly.pdbx_strand_id
1 'polypeptide(L)' 'MAIKKFKPITPGTRFRSGATFDEVTRSKPEKSLTTPLKKSGGRNNKGRITAFHRGGGHKRKYRIIDFKRDKAGVPA' A
#
# COMPACT_ATOMS: atom_id res chain seq x y z
N MET A 1 9.45 11.08 8.33
CA MET A 1 8.10 11.44 7.83
C MET A 1 7.33 12.24 8.85
N ALA A 2 6.84 13.43 8.50
CA ALA A 2 6.02 14.25 9.39
C ALA A 2 4.53 13.86 9.33
N ILE A 3 3.82 14.07 10.44
CA ILE A 3 2.37 13.87 10.53
C ILE A 3 1.68 15.23 10.31
N LYS A 4 0.85 15.32 9.28
CA LYS A 4 -0.02 16.46 9.02
C LYS A 4 -1.34 16.31 9.78
N LYS A 5 -1.63 17.24 10.68
CA LYS A 5 -2.97 17.42 11.27
C LYS A 5 -3.80 18.31 10.35
N PHE A 6 -5.02 17.90 10.03
CA PHE A 6 -5.91 18.68 9.17
C PHE A 6 -6.69 19.73 9.98
N LYS A 7 -7.03 20.86 9.37
CA LYS A 7 -7.91 21.85 9.99
C LYS A 7 -9.32 21.24 10.15
N PRO A 8 -10.02 21.48 11.29
CA PRO A 8 -11.33 20.90 11.58
C PRO A 8 -12.46 21.65 10.84
N ILE A 9 -12.40 21.70 9.51
CA ILE A 9 -13.41 22.37 8.66
C ILE A 9 -14.70 21.52 8.59
N THR A 10 -14.58 20.20 8.67
CA THR A 10 -15.72 19.25 8.66
C THR A 10 -15.62 18.29 9.85
N PRO A 11 -16.74 17.67 10.30
CA PRO A 11 -16.69 16.68 11.39
C PRO A 11 -15.73 15.52 11.12
N GLY A 12 -15.64 15.06 9.86
CA GLY A 12 -14.76 13.97 9.45
C GLY A 12 -13.27 14.34 9.41
N THR A 13 -12.92 15.63 9.35
CA THR A 13 -11.52 16.07 9.37
C THR A 13 -11.02 16.46 10.75
N ARG A 14 -11.88 16.53 11.76
CA ARG A 14 -11.54 17.01 13.12
C ARG A 14 -10.39 16.24 13.77
N PHE A 15 -10.43 14.91 13.68
CA PHE A 15 -9.40 14.02 14.24
C PHE A 15 -8.54 13.37 13.17
N ARG A 16 -8.71 13.77 11.90
CA ARG A 16 -7.96 13.18 10.79
C ARG A 16 -6.52 13.67 10.84
N SER A 17 -5.62 12.71 10.75
CA SER A 17 -4.19 12.92 10.51
C SER A 17 -3.77 12.17 9.24
N GLY A 18 -2.68 12.59 8.62
CA GLY A 18 -2.10 11.92 7.45
C GLY A 18 -0.59 12.12 7.37
N ALA A 19 0.09 11.30 6.59
CA ALA A 19 1.51 11.48 6.31
C ALA A 19 1.73 12.62 5.30
N THR A 20 2.84 13.36 5.42
CA THR A 20 3.23 14.42 4.48
C THR A 20 3.90 13.91 3.21
N PHE A 21 4.49 12.70 3.25
CA PHE A 21 5.18 12.04 2.12
C PHE A 21 6.40 12.80 1.57
N ASP A 22 7.05 13.65 2.37
CA ASP A 22 8.19 14.49 1.92
C ASP A 22 9.39 13.68 1.41
N GLU A 23 9.57 12.44 1.89
CA GLU A 23 10.63 11.52 1.48
C GLU A 23 10.33 10.80 0.14
N VAL A 24 9.09 10.89 -0.37
CA VAL A 24 8.69 10.20 -1.59
C VAL A 24 9.15 11.01 -2.81
N THR A 25 10.26 10.58 -3.42
CA THR A 25 10.90 11.30 -4.53
C THR A 25 10.20 11.14 -5.88
N ARG A 26 9.44 10.05 -6.09
CA ARG A 26 8.78 9.75 -7.37
C ARG A 26 7.36 9.25 -7.18
N SER A 27 6.44 9.73 -8.02
CA SER A 27 5.01 9.41 -7.96
C SER A 27 4.59 8.16 -8.73
N LYS A 28 5.30 7.81 -9.81
CA LYS A 28 5.01 6.65 -10.66
C LYS A 28 5.98 5.50 -10.37
N PRO A 29 5.49 4.26 -10.19
CA PRO A 29 6.35 3.09 -10.02
C PRO A 29 7.03 2.70 -11.34
N GLU A 30 8.13 1.97 -11.22
CA GLU A 30 8.79 1.33 -12.36
C GLU A 30 7.90 0.18 -12.90
N LYS A 31 7.78 0.06 -14.23
CA LYS A 31 6.76 -0.77 -14.87
C LYS A 31 7.08 -2.27 -14.78
N SER A 32 8.35 -2.66 -14.93
CA SER A 32 8.78 -4.07 -14.95
C SER A 32 8.68 -4.74 -13.57
N LEU A 33 8.78 -3.96 -12.49
CA LEU A 33 8.69 -4.40 -11.10
C LEU A 33 7.27 -4.31 -10.53
N THR A 34 6.23 -4.18 -11.38
CA THR A 34 4.83 -4.22 -10.94
C THR A 34 4.06 -5.40 -11.49
N THR A 35 3.27 -6.05 -10.62
CA THR A 35 2.40 -7.18 -10.97
C THR A 35 0.96 -6.98 -10.46
N PRO A 36 -0.04 -7.61 -11.08
CA PRO A 36 -1.43 -7.50 -10.63
C PRO A 36 -1.63 -8.21 -9.29
N LEU A 37 -2.20 -7.51 -8.30
CA LEU A 37 -2.58 -8.10 -7.02
C LEU A 37 -4.05 -8.51 -7.04
N LYS A 38 -4.33 -9.82 -7.08
CA LYS A 38 -5.70 -10.36 -6.98
C LYS A 38 -6.22 -10.18 -5.55
N LYS A 39 -7.45 -9.68 -5.40
CA LYS A 39 -8.12 -9.54 -4.10
C LYS A 39 -8.97 -10.77 -3.83
N SER A 40 -8.85 -11.35 -2.65
CA SER A 40 -9.66 -12.50 -2.24
C SER A 40 -11.01 -12.11 -1.64
N GLY A 41 -11.17 -10.88 -1.17
CA GLY A 41 -12.38 -10.46 -0.42
C GLY A 41 -12.61 -11.28 0.86
N GLY A 42 -11.53 -11.83 1.45
CA GLY A 42 -11.63 -12.68 2.64
C GLY A 42 -12.07 -14.13 2.37
N ARG A 43 -12.17 -14.53 1.09
CA ARG A 43 -12.58 -15.88 0.68
C ARG A 43 -11.39 -16.80 0.40
N ASN A 44 -11.55 -18.09 0.67
CA ASN A 44 -10.59 -19.14 0.32
C ASN A 44 -10.85 -19.72 -1.10
N ASN A 45 -10.07 -20.74 -1.48
CA ASN A 45 -10.19 -21.45 -2.75
C ASN A 45 -11.54 -22.17 -2.96
N LYS A 46 -12.30 -22.46 -1.90
CA LYS A 46 -13.66 -23.02 -1.95
C LYS A 46 -14.74 -21.94 -1.99
N GLY A 47 -14.37 -20.66 -2.07
CA GLY A 47 -15.28 -19.52 -2.08
C GLY A 47 -15.88 -19.15 -0.72
N ARG A 48 -15.51 -19.85 0.36
CA ARG A 48 -16.01 -19.60 1.71
C ARG A 48 -15.29 -18.41 2.33
N ILE A 49 -16.01 -17.56 3.05
CA ILE A 49 -15.41 -16.49 3.85
C ILE A 49 -14.67 -17.14 5.02
N THR A 50 -13.35 -16.94 5.07
CA THR A 50 -12.50 -17.42 6.19
C THR A 50 -11.90 -16.26 6.97
N ALA A 51 -11.89 -15.05 6.40
CA ALA A 51 -11.48 -13.83 7.08
C ALA A 51 -12.52 -12.73 6.89
N PHE A 52 -13.18 -12.36 7.98
CA PHE A 52 -14.25 -11.35 7.99
C PHE A 52 -13.71 -9.92 7.82
N HIS A 53 -14.61 -8.99 7.47
CA HIS A 53 -14.34 -7.56 7.30
C HIS A 53 -13.27 -7.21 6.22
N ARG A 54 -13.02 -8.11 5.26
CA ARG A 54 -12.09 -7.86 4.13
C ARG A 54 -12.87 -7.68 2.81
N GLY A 55 -12.76 -6.52 2.19
CA GLY A 55 -13.40 -6.25 0.89
C GLY A 55 -13.40 -4.76 0.53
N GLY A 56 -13.77 -4.40 -0.69
CA GLY A 56 -14.11 -3.02 -1.09
C GLY A 56 -12.97 -1.98 -1.22
N GLY A 57 -11.74 -2.26 -0.78
CA GLY A 57 -10.65 -1.27 -0.86
C GLY A 57 -10.22 -0.88 -2.30
N HIS A 58 -9.42 0.18 -2.44
CA HIS A 58 -8.90 0.66 -3.75
C HIS A 58 -8.07 -0.40 -4.50
N LYS A 59 -8.06 -0.39 -5.85
CA LYS A 59 -7.26 -1.32 -6.67
C LYS A 59 -5.76 -1.09 -6.44
N ARG A 60 -4.99 -2.18 -6.34
CA ARG A 60 -3.54 -2.13 -6.07
C ARG A 60 -2.79 -3.00 -7.06
N LYS A 61 -1.58 -2.56 -7.41
CA LYS A 61 -0.56 -3.42 -8.03
C LYS A 61 0.45 -3.81 -6.95
N TYR A 62 0.92 -5.05 -6.99
CA TYR A 62 2.01 -5.49 -6.15
C TYR A 62 3.33 -4.96 -6.72
N ARG A 63 4.23 -4.52 -5.84
CA ARG A 63 5.59 -4.13 -6.21
C ARG A 63 6.51 -5.27 -5.80
N ILE A 64 7.31 -5.73 -6.73
CA ILE A 64 8.30 -6.78 -6.47
C ILE A 64 9.40 -6.15 -5.62
N ILE A 65 9.59 -6.68 -4.41
CA ILE A 65 10.62 -6.24 -3.47
C ILE A 65 11.67 -7.33 -3.41
N ASP A 66 12.94 -6.96 -3.58
CA ASP A 66 14.06 -7.88 -3.37
C ASP A 66 14.33 -8.02 -1.87
N PHE A 67 13.77 -9.08 -1.29
CA PHE A 67 14.00 -9.43 0.11
C PHE A 67 15.29 -10.23 0.33
N LYS A 68 15.87 -10.84 -0.72
CA LYS A 68 17.03 -11.72 -0.59
C LYS A 68 18.35 -10.95 -0.63
N ARG A 69 18.44 -9.96 -1.53
CA ARG A 69 19.65 -9.12 -1.72
C ARG A 69 20.93 -9.95 -1.93
N ASP A 70 20.85 -11.01 -2.73
CA ASP A 70 21.95 -11.98 -2.95
C ASP A 70 23.15 -11.41 -3.73
N LYS A 71 23.10 -10.14 -4.18
CA LYS A 71 24.18 -9.47 -4.93
C LYS A 71 25.27 -8.93 -4.00
N ALA A 72 25.95 -9.83 -3.30
CA ALA A 72 27.07 -9.48 -2.44
C ALA A 72 28.24 -8.91 -3.26
N GLY A 73 28.84 -7.80 -2.80
CA GLY A 73 30.00 -7.17 -3.45
C GLY A 73 29.69 -6.31 -4.67
N VAL A 74 28.43 -6.21 -5.11
CA VAL A 74 28.03 -5.33 -6.22
C VAL A 74 27.41 -4.05 -5.64
N PRO A 75 27.97 -2.85 -5.90
CA PRO A 75 27.34 -1.60 -5.49
C PRO A 75 26.05 -1.35 -6.32
N ALA A 76 25.05 -0.75 -5.69
CA ALA A 76 23.72 -0.50 -6.24
C ALA A 76 23.35 0.98 -6.20
#